data_AF-A0A1S2W2X5-F1
#
_entry.id   AF-A0A1S2W2X5-F1
#
_cell.length_a   1.000
_cell.length_b   1.000
_cell.length_c   1.000
_cell.angle_alpha   90.00
_cell.angle_beta   90.00
_cell.angle_gamma   90.00
#
_symmetry.space_group_name_H-M   'P 1'
#
loop_
_entity.id
_entity.type
_entity.pdbx_description
1 polymer ?
#
loop_
_entity_poly.entity_id
_entity_poly.type
_entity_poly.pdbx_seq_one_letter_code
_entity_poly.pdbx_strand_id
1 'polypeptide(L)' 'MVRKIQAKLVLRLHGQGLSGRAIARSQGMSRRSVADVLYAAKAAGIGWDDVANRPDDEVYALLFPGRGERGSV' A
#
# COMPACT_ATOMS: atom_id res chain seq x y z
N MET A 1 4.70 -15.35 10.86
CA MET A 1 3.79 -14.20 10.61
C MET A 1 4.22 -13.53 9.31
N VAL A 2 3.38 -13.50 8.28
CA VAL A 2 3.70 -12.80 7.02
C VAL A 2 3.56 -11.30 7.25
N ARG A 3 4.62 -10.52 6.99
CA ARG A 3 4.60 -9.07 7.15
C ARG A 3 3.79 -8.46 6.00
N LYS A 4 2.70 -7.76 6.33
CA LYS A 4 1.92 -6.99 5.34
C LYS A 4 2.80 -5.91 4.70
N ILE A 5 2.58 -5.61 3.42
CA ILE A 5 3.22 -4.44 2.80
C ILE A 5 2.69 -3.16 3.46
N GLN A 6 3.56 -2.18 3.69
CA GLN A 6 3.21 -0.87 4.24
C GLN A 6 2.56 0.00 3.14
N ALA A 7 1.29 -0.26 2.86
CA ALA A 7 0.56 0.39 1.78
C ALA A 7 0.50 1.92 1.95
N LYS A 8 0.25 2.41 3.17
CA LYS A 8 0.22 3.85 3.48
C LYS A 8 1.54 4.54 3.15
N LEU A 9 2.67 3.90 3.47
CA LEU A 9 4.00 4.43 3.16
C LEU A 9 4.23 4.52 1.65
N VAL A 10 3.80 3.51 0.89
CA VAL A 10 3.88 3.53 -0.58
C VAL A 10 3.07 4.70 -1.16
N LEU A 11 1.85 4.93 -0.69
CA LEU A 11 1.02 6.06 -1.14
C LEU A 11 1.65 7.41 -0.77
N ARG A 12 2.19 7.55 0.44
CA ARG A 12 2.89 8.77 0.88
C ARG A 12 4.06 9.11 -0.05
N LEU A 13 4.95 8.14 -0.28
CA LEU A 13 6.15 8.36 -1.10
C LEU A 13 5.79 8.60 -2.57
N HIS A 14 4.76 7.93 -3.08
CA HIS A 14 4.28 8.16 -4.43
C HIS A 14 3.66 9.56 -4.58
N GLY A 15 2.90 10.02 -3.57
CA GLY A 15 2.37 11.40 -3.51
C GLY A 15 3.47 12.46 -3.44
N GLN A 16 4.67 12.11 -2.96
CA GLN A 16 5.87 12.95 -3.00
C GLN A 16 6.62 12.90 -4.35
N GLY A 17 6.09 12.20 -5.35
CA GLY A 17 6.66 12.11 -6.70
C GLY A 17 7.66 10.97 -6.90
N LEU A 18 7.85 10.07 -5.93
CA LEU A 18 8.72 8.91 -6.11
C LEU A 18 8.06 7.86 -7.02
N SER A 19 8.80 7.37 -8.00
CA SER A 19 8.34 6.23 -8.81
C SER A 19 8.24 4.95 -7.96
N GLY A 20 7.34 4.04 -8.34
CA GLY A 20 7.22 2.72 -7.67
C GLY A 20 8.54 1.94 -7.64
N ARG A 21 9.41 2.10 -8.65
CA ARG A 21 10.76 1.51 -8.66
C ARG A 21 11.67 2.11 -7.57
N ALA A 22 11.64 3.43 -7.39
CA ALA A 22 12.41 4.12 -6.37
C ALA A 22 11.93 3.77 -4.96
N ILE A 23 10.61 3.66 -4.76
CA ILE A 23 10.00 3.22 -3.51
C ILE A 23 10.46 1.79 -3.16
N ALA A 24 10.31 0.85 -4.09
CA ALA A 24 10.72 -0.54 -3.89
C ALA A 24 12.19 -0.65 -3.46
N ARG A 25 13.08 0.08 -4.13
CA ARG A 25 14.52 0.09 -3.82
C ARG A 25 14.82 0.70 -2.45
N SER A 26 14.24 1.86 -2.15
CA SER A 26 14.54 2.60 -0.91
C SER A 26 13.97 1.95 0.35
N GLN A 27 12.83 1.27 0.23
CA GLN A 27 12.15 0.64 1.35
C GLN A 27 12.40 -0.87 1.47
N GLY A 28 13.26 -1.45 0.62
CA GLY A 28 13.51 -2.90 0.59
C GLY A 28 12.26 -3.72 0.28
N MET A 29 11.32 -3.15 -0.47
CA MET A 29 10.05 -3.79 -0.80
C MET A 29 10.10 -4.45 -2.18
N SER A 30 9.31 -5.51 -2.38
CA SER A 30 9.13 -6.12 -3.69
C SER A 30 8.51 -5.12 -4.67
N ARG A 31 9.09 -5.00 -5.87
CA ARG A 31 8.54 -4.19 -6.97
C ARG A 31 7.11 -4.60 -7.32
N ARG A 32 6.81 -5.91 -7.25
CA ARG A 32 5.47 -6.43 -7.50
C ARG A 32 4.49 -5.92 -6.45
N SER A 33 4.84 -6.03 -5.17
CA SER A 33 3.96 -5.57 -4.08
C SER A 33 3.73 -4.07 -4.12
N VAL A 34 4.75 -3.27 -4.45
CA VAL A 34 4.59 -1.82 -4.65
C VAL A 34 3.65 -1.53 -5.83
N ALA A 35 3.82 -2.25 -6.95
CA ALA A 35 2.93 -2.10 -8.11
C ALA A 35 1.48 -2.49 -7.78
N ASP A 36 1.26 -3.57 -7.02
CA ASP A 36 -0.06 -4.01 -6.58
C ASP A 36 -0.75 -2.93 -5.73
N VAL A 37 -0.02 -2.27 -4.81
CA VAL A 37 -0.55 -1.15 -4.00
C VAL A 37 -0.95 0.02 -4.88
N LEU A 38 -0.09 0.46 -5.79
CA LEU A 38 -0.37 1.60 -6.66
C LEU A 38 -1.52 1.30 -7.64
N TYR A 39 -1.61 0.06 -8.13
CA TYR A 39 -2.71 -0.38 -8.98
C TYR A 39 -4.04 -0.37 -8.22
N ALA A 40 -4.07 -0.93 -7.01
CA ALA A 40 -5.27 -0.94 -6.16
C ALA A 40 -5.73 0.48 -5.81
N ALA A 41 -4.79 1.36 -5.45
CA ALA A 41 -5.08 2.75 -5.12
C ALA A 41 -5.65 3.50 -6.34
N LYS A 42 -5.05 3.31 -7.52
CA LYS A 42 -5.57 3.86 -8.77
C LYS A 42 -6.97 3.34 -9.10
N ALA A 43 -7.22 2.04 -8.93
CA ALA A 43 -8.52 1.43 -9.19
C ALA A 43 -9.60 1.92 -8.21
N ALA A 44 -9.23 2.19 -6.97
CA ALA A 44 -10.12 2.75 -5.94
C ALA A 44 -10.28 4.28 -6.03
N GLY A 45 -9.48 4.96 -6.86
CA GLY A 45 -9.45 6.42 -6.92
C GLY A 45 -8.88 7.08 -5.65
N ILE A 46 -8.05 6.35 -4.90
CA ILE A 46 -7.51 6.78 -3.60
C ILE A 46 -6.07 7.27 -3.77
N GLY A 47 -5.82 8.50 -3.33
CA GLY A 47 -4.50 9.11 -3.24
C GLY A 47 -3.96 9.16 -1.81
N TRP A 48 -2.85 9.87 -1.62
CA TRP A 48 -2.27 10.10 -0.29
C TRP A 48 -3.21 10.92 0.61
N ASP A 49 -3.84 11.96 0.07
CA ASP A 49 -4.68 12.88 0.85
C ASP A 49 -5.90 12.18 1.48
N ASP A 50 -6.46 11.17 0.80
CA ASP A 50 -7.59 10.37 1.28
C ASP A 50 -7.25 9.48 2.50
N VAL A 51 -5.96 9.15 2.66
CA VAL A 51 -5.47 8.19 3.65
C VAL A 51 -4.55 8.79 4.71
N ALA A 52 -4.17 10.06 4.58
CA ALA A 52 -3.19 10.72 5.44
C ALA A 52 -3.55 10.58 6.93
N ASN A 53 -4.83 10.70 7.26
CA ASN A 53 -5.37 10.62 8.62
C ASN A 53 -5.90 9.23 9.01
N ARG A 54 -5.76 8.21 8.15
CA ARG A 54 -6.23 6.83 8.42
C ARG A 54 -5.09 5.96 8.97
N PRO A 55 -5.34 4.99 9.86
CA PRO A 55 -4.32 4.05 10.33
C PRO A 55 -3.90 3.07 9.22
N ASP A 56 -2.67 2.55 9.32
CA ASP A 56 -2.07 1.69 8.29
C ASP A 56 -2.91 0.45 7.95
N ASP A 57 -3.53 -0.19 8.94
CA ASP A 57 -4.39 -1.35 8.73
C ASP A 57 -5.67 -1.02 7.96
N GLU A 58 -6.26 0.16 8.19
CA GLU A 58 -7.44 0.61 7.46
C GLU A 58 -7.07 0.92 6.00
N VAL A 59 -5.94 1.60 5.76
CA VAL A 59 -5.43 1.84 4.40
C VAL A 59 -5.16 0.52 3.68
N TYR A 60 -4.59 -0.46 4.38
CA TYR A 60 -4.37 -1.79 3.81
C TYR A 60 -5.68 -2.49 3.44
N ALA A 61 -6.68 -2.45 4.32
CA ALA A 61 -7.99 -3.07 4.10
C ALA A 61 -8.76 -2.41 2.94
N LEU A 62 -8.67 -1.07 2.81
CA LEU A 62 -9.27 -0.33 1.69
C LEU A 62 -8.71 -0.77 0.33
N LEU A 63 -7.39 -1.01 0.26
CA LEU A 63 -6.73 -1.41 -0.99
C LEU A 63 -6.80 -2.91 -1.28
N PHE A 64 -6.91 -3.74 -0.25
CA PHE A 64 -6.92 -5.19 -0.37
C PHE A 64 -8.05 -5.81 0.46
N PRO A 65 -9.32 -5.58 0.09
CA PRO A 65 -10.46 -6.16 0.80
C PRO A 65 -10.37 -7.70 0.81
N GLY A 66 -10.68 -8.32 1.94
CA GLY A 66 -10.60 -9.79 2.14
C GLY A 66 -9.17 -10.37 2.25
N ARG A 67 -8.11 -9.57 2.04
CA ARG A 67 -6.72 -9.96 2.30
C ARG A 67 -6.37 -9.56 3.73
N GLY A 68 -6.43 -10.50 4.66
CA GLY A 68 -6.17 -10.26 6.08
C GLY A 68 -7.21 -10.87 7.01
N GLU A 69 -8.36 -11.26 6.46
CA GLU A 69 -9.43 -11.98 7.16
C GLU A 69 -9.29 -13.51 7.09
N ARG A 70 -8.14 -14.02 6.63
CA ARG A 70 -7.79 -15.41 6.92
C ARG A 70 -7.29 -15.46 8.35
N GLY A 71 -8.25 -15.46 9.29
CA GLY A 71 -8.03 -16.11 10.57
C GLY A 71 -7.44 -17.48 10.31
N SER A 72 -6.35 -17.78 10.99
CA SER A 72 -5.75 -19.12 11.01
C SER A 72 -6.85 -20.16 11.18
N VAL A 73 -7.00 -21.04 10.18
CA VAL A 73 -7.55 -22.39 10.37
C VAL A 73 -6.38 -23.35 10.45
#